data_AF-A0A9P5TI67-F1
#
_entry.id   AF-A0A9P5TI67-F1
#
_cell.length_a   1.000
_cell.length_b   1.000
_cell.length_c   1.000
_cell.angle_alpha   90.00
_cell.angle_beta   90.00
_cell.angle_gamma   90.00
#
_symmetry.space_group_name_H-M   'P 1'
#
loop_
_entity.id
_entity.type
_entity.pdbx_description
1 polymer ?
#
loop_
_entity_poly.entity_id
_entity_poly.type
_entity_poly.pdbx_seq_one_letter_code
_entity_poly.pdbx_strand_id
1 'polypeptide(L)'
;MLEIGYGHTPNVHFFLSHLIVPKQATRCIYSEQLDEFSAFLDVAIDGPYAHIRRIAITGQRSYEQMFGIKDTTLFIHGKVDFVQIRSLFSEAILPNVQELVLSPLPEHMPTSVELRHMLRSLPLLTTLTMAGAASIHLHRLTSALGVLNDAQNNATNVINPNLRVIRVFNYSISQFYPDSYLDIFPLVLLSQARAGIGHPLQKLEIEDCQQGQVEELQGYLGATELMSHKKPFGKQVFGRLLDEMWSAIRDSVPVLH
;
A
#
# COMPACT_ATOMS: atom_id res chain seq x y z
N MET A 1 14.36 9.41 20.25
CA MET A 1 12.88 9.33 20.17
C MET A 1 12.39 10.75 20.04
N LEU A 2 11.66 11.07 18.97
CA LEU A 2 11.06 12.39 18.78
C LEU A 2 9.55 12.21 18.66
N GLU A 3 8.82 12.89 19.54
CA GLU A 3 7.37 12.95 19.58
C GLU A 3 6.93 14.35 19.16
N ILE A 4 5.99 14.45 18.20
CA ILE A 4 5.31 15.72 17.90
C ILE A 4 3.82 15.44 17.86
N GLY A 5 3.17 15.76 18.98
CA GLY A 5 1.72 15.76 19.13
C GLY A 5 1.11 17.12 18.78
N TYR A 6 -0.01 17.04 18.05
CA TYR A 6 -1.02 18.07 17.79
C TYR A 6 -0.51 19.47 17.37
N GLY A 7 -0.42 19.68 16.05
CA GLY A 7 -0.09 20.97 15.46
C GLY A 7 -1.24 21.57 14.66
N HIS A 8 -2.08 22.41 15.27
CA HIS A 8 -3.02 23.29 14.55
C HIS A 8 -2.34 24.49 13.87
N THR A 9 -1.01 24.47 13.68
CA THR A 9 -0.28 25.64 13.18
C THR A 9 0.73 25.30 12.07
N PRO A 10 0.84 26.13 11.01
CA PRO A 10 1.83 25.99 9.93
C PRO A 10 3.30 25.88 10.42
N ASN A 11 3.58 26.38 11.62
CA ASN A 11 4.92 26.36 12.22
C ASN A 11 5.38 24.95 12.65
N VAL A 12 4.47 23.99 12.84
CA VAL A 12 4.82 22.61 13.22
C VAL A 12 5.44 21.86 12.04
N HIS A 13 4.98 22.10 10.81
CA HIS A 13 5.56 21.50 9.60
C HIS A 13 6.99 21.99 9.38
N PHE A 14 7.21 23.31 9.54
CA PHE A 14 8.55 23.91 9.47
C PHE A 14 9.47 23.37 10.59
N PHE A 15 8.97 23.23 11.82
CA PHE A 15 9.75 22.65 12.91
C PHE A 15 10.11 21.18 12.65
N LEU A 16 9.16 20.37 12.17
CA LEU A 16 9.33 18.95 11.84
C LEU A 16 10.37 18.71 10.73
N SER A 17 10.33 19.53 9.68
CA SER A 17 11.27 19.39 8.54
C SER A 17 12.71 19.75 8.89
N HIS A 18 12.94 20.45 10.02
CA HIS A 18 14.27 20.84 10.49
C HIS A 18 14.75 19.99 11.69
N LEU A 19 13.99 18.97 12.09
CA LEU A 19 14.33 18.10 13.19
C LEU A 19 15.20 16.92 12.74
N ILE A 20 16.49 16.99 13.10
CA ILE A 20 17.46 15.92 12.84
C ILE A 20 17.21 14.78 13.83
N VAL A 21 16.37 13.82 13.43
CA VAL A 21 16.14 12.59 14.18
C VAL A 21 16.95 11.44 13.56
N PRO A 22 17.60 10.57 14.34
CA PRO A 22 18.27 9.40 13.77
C PRO A 22 17.31 8.60 12.88
N LYS A 23 17.76 8.21 11.68
CA LYS A 23 16.92 7.51 10.68
C LYS A 23 16.31 6.20 11.16
N GLN A 24 16.96 5.56 12.14
CA GLN A 24 16.52 4.32 12.75
C GLN A 24 15.57 4.53 13.94
N ALA A 25 15.35 5.79 14.36
CA ALA A 25 14.42 6.06 15.45
C ALA A 25 12.98 5.98 14.94
N THR A 26 12.10 5.43 15.76
CA THR A 26 10.67 5.52 15.54
C THR A 26 10.27 6.99 15.46
N ARG A 27 9.61 7.37 14.36
CA ARG A 27 9.02 8.70 14.15
C ARG A 27 7.53 8.51 14.01
N CYS A 28 6.73 9.32 14.69
CA CYS A 28 5.30 9.35 14.45
C CYS A 28 4.78 10.78 14.54
N ILE A 29 4.00 11.17 13.53
CA ILE A 29 3.32 12.45 13.43
C ILE A 29 1.84 12.14 13.34
N TYR A 30 1.07 12.83 14.17
CA TYR A 30 -0.37 12.70 14.25
C TYR A 30 -1.01 14.09 14.17
N SER A 31 -1.91 14.29 13.21
CA SER A 31 -2.56 15.58 12.98
C SER A 31 -3.90 15.38 12.27
N GLU A 32 -4.84 16.31 12.47
CA GLU A 32 -6.09 16.36 11.68
C GLU A 32 -5.87 16.85 10.24
N GLN A 33 -4.69 17.44 9.96
CA GLN A 33 -4.33 17.99 8.66
C GLN A 33 -2.85 17.73 8.38
N LEU A 34 -2.55 16.86 7.41
CA LEU A 34 -1.23 16.60 6.84
C LEU A 34 -1.32 16.77 5.31
N ASP A 35 -0.84 17.91 4.79
CA ASP A 35 -1.02 18.24 3.37
C ASP A 35 -0.12 17.43 2.42
N GLU A 36 1.17 17.29 2.75
CA GLU A 36 2.14 16.55 1.93
C GLU A 36 3.02 15.66 2.81
N PHE A 37 2.90 14.35 2.63
CA PHE A 37 3.58 13.39 3.51
C PHE A 37 5.10 13.33 3.27
N SER A 38 5.57 13.63 2.06
CA SER A 38 7.01 13.68 1.78
C SER A 38 7.72 14.85 2.46
N ALA A 39 7.01 15.92 2.83
CA ALA A 39 7.57 17.06 3.54
C ALA A 39 8.04 16.68 4.96
N PHE A 40 7.53 15.57 5.51
CA PHE A 40 7.97 15.00 6.79
C PHE A 40 9.17 14.06 6.66
N LEU A 41 9.61 13.80 5.43
CA LEU A 41 10.87 13.13 5.15
C LEU A 41 11.95 14.21 4.98
N ASP A 42 12.98 14.13 5.82
CA ASP A 42 14.15 15.00 5.71
C ASP A 42 15.06 14.48 4.59
N VAL A 43 14.69 14.81 3.34
CA VAL A 43 15.39 14.38 2.14
C VAL A 43 16.71 15.16 1.95
N ALA A 44 16.91 16.27 2.66
CA ALA A 44 18.01 17.20 2.43
C ALA A 44 19.27 16.91 3.25
N ILE A 45 19.18 16.27 4.43
CA ILE A 45 20.30 16.34 5.39
C ILE A 45 21.25 15.13 5.38
N ASP A 46 20.87 13.90 4.96
CA ASP A 46 21.85 12.79 4.91
C ASP A 46 21.39 11.57 4.05
N GLY A 47 21.05 11.77 2.78
CA GLY A 47 20.76 10.68 1.82
C GLY A 47 19.37 10.03 1.95
N PRO A 48 19.00 9.07 1.07
CA PRO A 48 17.64 8.56 0.95
C PRO A 48 17.18 7.71 2.17
N TYR A 49 15.87 7.50 2.31
CA TYR A 49 15.25 6.59 3.29
C TYR A 49 15.45 5.11 2.87
N ALA A 50 16.70 4.74 2.57
CA ALA A 50 17.09 3.47 1.98
C ALA A 50 16.87 2.25 2.90
N HIS A 51 16.69 2.45 4.21
CA HIS A 51 16.36 1.37 5.14
C HIS A 51 14.89 0.96 5.05
N ILE A 52 14.01 1.82 4.51
CA ILE A 52 12.59 1.49 4.35
C ILE A 52 12.44 0.42 3.27
N ARG A 53 11.81 -0.68 3.66
CA ARG A 53 11.51 -1.85 2.81
C ARG A 53 10.01 -2.01 2.57
N ARG A 54 9.17 -1.43 3.41
CA ARG A 54 7.71 -1.58 3.36
C ARG A 54 7.01 -0.22 3.45
N ILE A 55 6.01 0.00 2.61
CA ILE A 55 5.06 1.11 2.74
C ILE A 55 3.68 0.51 3.04
N ALA A 56 3.03 0.99 4.09
CA ALA A 56 1.69 0.58 4.49
C ALA A 56 0.76 1.79 4.55
N ILE A 57 -0.24 1.82 3.65
CA ILE A 57 -1.26 2.87 3.58
C ILE A 57 -2.59 2.28 3.98
N THR A 58 -3.22 2.82 5.03
CA THR A 58 -4.52 2.37 5.54
C THR A 58 -5.50 3.53 5.67
N GLY A 59 -6.74 3.33 5.23
CA GLY A 59 -7.77 4.34 5.22
C GLY A 59 -8.52 4.39 6.54
N GLN A 60 -8.80 5.60 7.05
CA GLN A 60 -9.72 5.82 8.17
C GLN A 60 -10.56 7.06 7.91
N ARG A 61 -11.82 7.04 8.36
CA ARG A 61 -12.79 8.12 8.11
C ARG A 61 -12.69 9.31 9.05
N SER A 62 -11.96 9.19 10.16
CA SER A 62 -11.69 10.36 10.99
C SER A 62 -10.81 11.34 10.22
N TYR A 63 -10.84 12.61 10.64
CA TYR A 63 -9.94 13.64 10.13
C TYR A 63 -8.49 13.39 10.55
N GLU A 64 -8.30 12.55 11.56
CA GLU A 64 -7.00 12.22 12.10
C GLU A 64 -6.19 11.40 11.09
N GLN A 65 -5.05 11.96 10.74
CA GLN A 65 -4.06 11.39 9.87
C GLN A 65 -2.79 11.11 10.66
N MET A 66 -2.13 10.04 10.29
CA MET A 66 -0.92 9.57 10.94
C MET A 66 0.13 9.23 9.89
N PHE A 67 1.34 9.69 10.15
CA PHE A 67 2.54 9.35 9.40
C PHE A 67 3.58 8.80 10.37
N GLY A 68 4.03 7.57 10.15
CA GLY A 68 4.95 6.91 11.05
C GLY A 68 6.05 6.17 10.32
N ILE A 69 7.25 6.16 10.91
CA ILE A 69 8.33 5.26 10.52
C ILE A 69 8.66 4.42 11.74
N LYS A 70 8.61 3.09 11.59
CA LYS A 70 9.09 2.13 12.58
C LYS A 70 9.86 1.02 11.89
N ASP A 71 11.06 0.76 12.37
CA ASP A 71 12.00 -0.20 11.79
C ASP A 71 12.22 0.05 10.29
N THR A 72 11.77 -0.85 9.43
CA THR A 72 11.86 -0.74 7.96
C THR A 72 10.54 -0.40 7.30
N THR A 73 9.55 0.06 8.06
CA THR A 73 8.18 0.30 7.57
C THR A 73 7.79 1.75 7.70
N LEU A 74 7.29 2.30 6.59
CA LEU A 74 6.59 3.58 6.52
C LEU A 74 5.08 3.33 6.63
N PHE A 75 4.46 3.87 7.67
CA PHE A 75 3.02 3.82 7.90
C PHE A 75 2.37 5.14 7.55
N ILE A 76 1.28 5.07 6.79
CA ILE A 76 0.41 6.18 6.45
C ILE A 76 -1.01 5.75 6.77
N HIS A 77 -1.70 6.54 7.57
CA HIS A 77 -3.04 6.21 8.02
C HIS A 77 -3.93 7.43 8.07
N GLY A 78 -5.21 7.25 7.75
CA GLY A 78 -6.21 8.32 7.78
C GLY A 78 -6.95 8.47 6.46
N LYS A 79 -7.60 9.61 6.29
CA LYS A 79 -8.27 9.99 5.03
C LYS A 79 -7.22 10.56 4.07
N VAL A 80 -6.55 9.68 3.33
CA VAL A 80 -5.38 10.04 2.50
C VAL A 80 -5.67 9.92 1.01
N ASP A 81 -5.58 11.03 0.32
CA ASP A 81 -5.63 11.14 -1.14
C ASP A 81 -4.26 10.87 -1.77
N PHE A 82 -4.27 10.37 -3.01
CA PHE A 82 -3.02 10.11 -3.74
C PHE A 82 -2.16 11.38 -3.89
N VAL A 83 -2.77 12.56 -4.06
CA VAL A 83 -2.05 13.83 -4.18
C VAL A 83 -1.13 14.07 -2.97
N GLN A 84 -1.58 13.74 -1.75
CA GLN A 84 -0.82 13.96 -0.52
C GLN A 84 0.41 13.03 -0.40
N ILE A 85 0.37 11.86 -1.05
CA ILE A 85 1.44 10.85 -1.01
C ILE A 85 2.24 10.77 -2.31
N ARG A 86 1.84 11.50 -3.37
CA ARG A 86 2.42 11.38 -4.71
C ARG A 86 3.93 11.54 -4.71
N SER A 87 4.45 12.53 -3.99
CA SER A 87 5.87 12.83 -3.93
C SER A 87 6.70 11.71 -3.27
N LEU A 88 6.11 10.88 -2.40
CA LEU A 88 6.78 9.69 -1.84
C LEU A 88 7.14 8.66 -2.92
N PHE A 89 6.36 8.62 -4.00
CA PHE A 89 6.60 7.77 -5.16
C PHE A 89 7.44 8.50 -6.21
N SER A 90 8.47 9.22 -5.76
CA SER A 90 9.58 9.67 -6.60
C SER A 90 10.75 8.70 -6.39
N GLU A 91 11.40 8.26 -7.49
CA GLU A 91 12.42 7.21 -7.49
C GLU A 91 13.57 7.45 -6.48
N ALA A 92 13.82 8.70 -6.11
CA ALA A 92 14.91 9.09 -5.21
C ALA A 92 14.61 8.91 -3.71
N ILE A 93 13.35 8.89 -3.28
CA ILE A 93 13.02 9.01 -1.84
C ILE A 93 13.07 7.66 -1.13
N LEU A 94 12.43 6.65 -1.70
CA LEU A 94 12.23 5.32 -1.10
C LEU A 94 12.79 4.23 -2.04
N PRO A 95 14.11 4.21 -2.30
CA PRO A 95 14.71 3.42 -3.39
C PRO A 95 14.66 1.90 -3.17
N ASN A 96 14.30 1.48 -1.96
CA ASN A 96 14.58 0.15 -1.44
C ASN A 96 13.34 -0.64 -1.02
N VAL A 97 12.16 -0.12 -1.37
CA VAL A 97 10.86 -0.70 -1.02
C VAL A 97 10.61 -1.98 -1.82
N GLN A 98 10.29 -3.03 -1.07
CA GLN A 98 10.01 -4.38 -1.55
C GLN A 98 8.53 -4.75 -1.35
N GLU A 99 7.86 -4.12 -0.39
CA GLU A 99 6.44 -4.37 -0.10
C GLU A 99 5.62 -3.08 -0.08
N LEU A 100 4.49 -3.10 -0.79
CA LEU A 100 3.47 -2.05 -0.76
C LEU A 100 2.15 -2.66 -0.28
N VAL A 101 1.60 -2.10 0.79
CA VAL A 101 0.30 -2.49 1.36
C VAL A 101 -0.67 -1.32 1.21
N LEU A 102 -1.78 -1.54 0.52
CA LEU A 102 -2.81 -0.55 0.25
C LEU A 102 -4.16 -1.03 0.79
N SER A 103 -4.71 -0.31 1.76
CA SER A 103 -6.08 -0.47 2.23
C SER A 103 -6.74 0.90 2.45
N PRO A 104 -6.79 1.78 1.44
CA PRO A 104 -7.39 3.11 1.60
C PRO A 104 -8.92 3.01 1.67
N LEU A 105 -9.57 4.15 1.95
CA LEU A 105 -11.04 4.22 1.90
C LEU A 105 -11.53 4.08 0.45
N PRO A 106 -12.74 3.52 0.22
CA PRO A 106 -13.29 3.35 -1.13
C PRO A 106 -13.28 4.63 -1.99
N GLU A 107 -13.64 5.77 -1.39
CA GLU A 107 -13.66 7.09 -2.02
C GLU A 107 -12.26 7.65 -2.34
N HIS A 108 -11.22 7.16 -1.66
CA HIS A 108 -9.82 7.58 -1.82
C HIS A 108 -8.97 6.51 -2.51
N MET A 109 -9.60 5.54 -3.16
CA MET A 109 -8.90 4.47 -3.86
C MET A 109 -8.08 5.04 -5.03
N PRO A 110 -6.78 4.70 -5.15
CA PRO A 110 -5.98 5.07 -6.29
C PRO A 110 -6.61 4.63 -7.62
N THR A 111 -6.57 5.51 -8.60
CA THR A 111 -6.92 5.22 -9.99
C THR A 111 -5.86 4.35 -10.66
N SER A 112 -6.14 3.78 -11.84
CA SER A 112 -5.15 3.03 -12.61
C SER A 112 -3.91 3.89 -12.95
N VAL A 113 -4.10 5.17 -13.25
CA VAL A 113 -3.00 6.13 -13.53
C VAL A 113 -2.11 6.31 -12.30
N GLU A 114 -2.71 6.47 -11.13
CA GLU A 114 -1.98 6.69 -9.87
C GLU A 114 -1.26 5.41 -9.44
N LEU A 115 -1.91 4.24 -9.55
CA LEU A 115 -1.25 2.96 -9.35
C LEU A 115 -0.06 2.77 -10.28
N ARG A 116 -0.18 3.16 -11.56
CA ARG A 116 0.97 3.12 -12.49
C ARG A 116 2.12 3.99 -12.01
N HIS A 117 1.82 5.19 -11.51
CA HIS A 117 2.84 6.07 -10.95
C HIS A 117 3.52 5.43 -9.74
N MET A 118 2.75 4.96 -8.76
CA MET A 118 3.27 4.29 -7.56
C MET A 118 4.16 3.10 -7.94
N LEU A 119 3.68 2.24 -8.83
CA LEU A 119 4.35 1.00 -9.19
C LEU A 119 5.64 1.25 -9.97
N ARG A 120 5.71 2.24 -10.87
CA ARG A 120 6.96 2.58 -11.59
C ARG A 120 8.07 3.04 -10.67
N SER A 121 7.69 3.80 -9.65
CA SER A 121 8.65 4.39 -8.71
C SER A 121 9.21 3.40 -7.69
N LEU A 122 8.72 2.16 -7.69
CA LEU A 122 9.14 1.09 -6.79
C LEU A 122 9.75 -0.10 -7.58
N PRO A 123 10.93 0.06 -8.19
CA PRO A 123 11.51 -0.95 -9.08
C PRO A 123 11.88 -2.27 -8.37
N LEU A 124 12.07 -2.23 -7.04
CA LEU A 124 12.40 -3.40 -6.21
C LEU A 124 11.17 -4.06 -5.58
N LEU A 125 9.95 -3.62 -5.93
CA LEU A 125 8.71 -4.15 -5.38
C LEU A 125 8.58 -5.65 -5.70
N THR A 126 8.56 -6.48 -4.67
CA THR A 126 8.34 -7.94 -4.77
C THR A 126 6.92 -8.33 -4.38
N THR A 127 6.29 -7.56 -3.50
CA THR A 127 5.01 -7.90 -2.87
C THR A 127 4.05 -6.72 -2.92
N LEU A 128 2.86 -6.93 -3.48
CA LEU A 128 1.77 -5.97 -3.44
C LEU A 128 0.58 -6.56 -2.69
N THR A 129 0.15 -5.90 -1.62
CA THR A 129 -1.04 -6.28 -0.86
C THR A 129 -2.10 -5.21 -1.04
N MET A 130 -3.29 -5.58 -1.47
CA MET A 130 -4.44 -4.69 -1.60
C MET A 130 -5.61 -5.21 -0.78
N ALA A 131 -6.32 -4.33 -0.09
CA ALA A 131 -7.58 -4.64 0.54
C ALA A 131 -8.57 -3.49 0.45
N GLY A 132 -9.84 -3.81 0.58
CA GLY A 132 -10.99 -2.92 0.44
C GLY A 132 -11.96 -3.47 -0.58
N ALA A 133 -12.67 -2.61 -1.32
CA ALA A 133 -13.64 -2.98 -2.35
C ALA A 133 -13.01 -3.78 -3.52
N ALA A 134 -12.71 -5.05 -3.26
CA ALA A 134 -11.74 -5.84 -4.00
C ALA A 134 -12.07 -5.96 -5.50
N SER A 135 -13.34 -6.00 -5.89
CA SER A 135 -13.77 -6.00 -7.30
C SER A 135 -13.30 -4.75 -8.08
N ILE A 136 -13.47 -3.56 -7.50
CA ILE A 136 -13.00 -2.28 -8.09
C ILE A 136 -11.47 -2.26 -8.12
N HIS A 137 -10.83 -2.85 -7.11
CA HIS A 137 -9.37 -2.84 -6.96
C HIS A 137 -8.70 -3.68 -8.03
N LEU A 138 -9.27 -4.86 -8.31
CA LEU A 138 -8.73 -5.78 -9.30
C LEU A 138 -8.70 -5.17 -10.69
N HIS A 139 -9.80 -4.55 -11.15
CA HIS A 139 -9.83 -3.93 -12.47
C HIS A 139 -8.78 -2.81 -12.61
N ARG A 140 -8.68 -1.93 -11.61
CA ARG A 140 -7.71 -0.82 -11.63
C ARG A 140 -6.26 -1.34 -11.57
N LEU A 141 -6.00 -2.36 -10.77
CA LEU A 141 -4.69 -2.99 -10.65
C LEU A 141 -4.26 -3.68 -11.95
N THR A 142 -5.12 -4.52 -12.52
CA THR A 142 -4.80 -5.27 -13.75
C THR A 142 -4.69 -4.33 -14.95
N SER A 143 -5.45 -3.23 -14.96
CA SER A 143 -5.24 -2.13 -15.92
C SER A 143 -3.89 -1.44 -15.73
N ALA A 144 -3.50 -1.11 -14.48
CA ALA A 144 -2.20 -0.47 -14.21
C ALA A 144 -1.01 -1.37 -14.61
N LEU A 145 -1.15 -2.68 -14.44
CA LEU A 145 -0.15 -3.69 -14.81
C LEU A 145 -0.24 -4.15 -16.28
N GLY A 146 -1.16 -3.58 -17.07
CA GLY A 146 -1.18 -3.74 -18.53
C GLY A 146 -1.88 -4.98 -19.08
N VAL A 147 -2.83 -5.55 -18.32
CA VAL A 147 -3.61 -6.73 -18.72
C VAL A 147 -4.94 -6.31 -19.34
N LEU A 148 -5.58 -5.32 -18.75
CA LEU A 148 -6.79 -4.72 -19.27
C LEU A 148 -6.41 -3.38 -19.91
N ASN A 149 -6.56 -3.30 -21.23
CA ASN A 149 -6.36 -2.06 -21.96
C ASN A 149 -7.45 -1.07 -21.53
N ASP A 150 -7.03 -0.01 -20.85
CA ASP A 150 -7.87 1.16 -20.66
C ASP A 150 -7.91 1.91 -21.99
N ALA A 151 -9.01 1.75 -22.74
CA ALA A 151 -9.17 2.26 -24.10
C ALA A 151 -8.94 3.78 -24.23
N GLN A 152 -8.89 4.50 -23.09
CA GLN A 152 -8.70 5.94 -23.02
C GLN A 152 -7.27 6.39 -22.68
N ASN A 153 -6.32 5.48 -22.39
CA ASN A 153 -5.00 5.87 -21.88
C ASN A 153 -3.83 5.26 -22.68
N ASN A 154 -3.14 6.10 -23.45
CA ASN A 154 -1.87 5.79 -24.14
C ASN A 154 -0.64 5.66 -23.20
N ALA A 155 -0.85 5.57 -21.88
CA ALA A 155 0.24 5.47 -20.93
C ALA A 155 0.89 4.08 -21.01
N THR A 156 2.23 4.04 -21.10
CA THR A 156 3.02 2.80 -21.11
C THR A 156 2.68 1.89 -19.92
N ASN A 157 2.46 0.60 -20.15
CA ASN A 157 2.19 -0.32 -19.05
C ASN A 157 3.41 -0.42 -18.11
N VAL A 158 3.16 -0.66 -16.82
CA VAL A 158 4.25 -0.78 -15.84
C VAL A 158 4.77 -2.21 -15.83
N ILE A 159 6.03 -2.37 -16.20
CA ILE A 159 6.73 -3.64 -16.05
C ILE A 159 7.52 -3.57 -14.75
N ASN A 160 6.97 -4.19 -13.70
CA ASN A 160 7.72 -4.47 -12.48
C ASN A 160 8.25 -5.91 -12.55
N PRO A 161 9.50 -6.15 -12.96
CA PRO A 161 10.03 -7.49 -13.16
C PRO A 161 10.17 -8.27 -11.85
N ASN A 162 10.34 -7.55 -10.73
CA ASN A 162 10.54 -8.13 -9.41
C ASN A 162 9.25 -8.51 -8.70
N LEU A 163 8.08 -8.04 -9.15
CA LEU A 163 6.81 -8.35 -8.50
C LEU A 163 6.51 -9.85 -8.61
N ARG A 164 6.52 -10.55 -7.46
CA ARG A 164 6.32 -12.00 -7.36
C ARG A 164 5.01 -12.36 -6.67
N VAL A 165 4.55 -11.54 -5.73
CA VAL A 165 3.40 -11.84 -4.89
C VAL A 165 2.38 -10.73 -5.00
N ILE A 166 1.12 -11.10 -5.27
CA ILE A 166 -0.02 -10.21 -5.16
C ILE A 166 -1.00 -10.81 -4.16
N ARG A 167 -1.40 -10.01 -3.17
CA ARG A 167 -2.39 -10.38 -2.15
C ARG A 167 -3.60 -9.48 -2.27
N VAL A 168 -4.79 -10.05 -2.31
CA VAL A 168 -6.05 -9.32 -2.42
C VAL A 168 -7.01 -9.81 -1.35
N PHE A 169 -7.34 -8.93 -0.42
CA PHE A 169 -8.19 -9.26 0.72
C PHE A 169 -9.53 -8.52 0.65
N ASN A 170 -10.62 -9.23 0.94
CA ASN A 170 -11.98 -8.71 0.96
C ASN A 170 -12.28 -8.10 2.33
N TYR A 171 -11.36 -7.26 2.80
CA TYR A 171 -11.49 -6.51 4.04
C TYR A 171 -11.68 -5.04 3.70
N SER A 172 -12.87 -4.50 4.00
CA SER A 172 -13.12 -3.06 3.96
C SER A 172 -13.30 -2.52 5.37
N ILE A 173 -12.47 -1.55 5.75
CA ILE A 173 -12.61 -0.79 7.00
C ILE A 173 -13.99 -0.11 7.06
N SER A 174 -14.57 0.22 5.91
CA SER A 174 -15.82 0.97 5.84
C SER A 174 -17.09 0.10 5.94
N GLN A 175 -17.01 -1.23 5.78
CA GLN A 175 -18.17 -2.15 5.76
C GLN A 175 -19.24 -1.82 4.67
N PHE A 176 -18.99 -0.89 3.74
CA PHE A 176 -20.00 -0.36 2.80
C PHE A 176 -20.41 -1.32 1.68
N TYR A 177 -19.65 -2.39 1.43
CA TYR A 177 -19.94 -3.32 0.35
C TYR A 177 -20.32 -4.67 0.92
N PRO A 178 -21.61 -5.04 0.89
CA PRO A 178 -22.02 -6.41 1.22
C PRO A 178 -21.39 -7.37 0.21
N ASP A 179 -21.02 -8.53 0.71
CA ASP A 179 -20.45 -9.71 0.04
C ASP A 179 -20.64 -9.72 -1.49
N SER A 180 -19.74 -9.04 -2.20
CA SER A 180 -19.62 -9.17 -3.64
C SER A 180 -18.58 -10.24 -3.91
N TYR A 181 -18.98 -11.22 -4.72
CA TYR A 181 -18.07 -12.22 -5.24
C TYR A 181 -16.87 -11.55 -5.87
N LEU A 182 -15.67 -11.96 -5.47
CA LEU A 182 -14.45 -11.47 -6.08
C LEU A 182 -14.24 -12.21 -7.40
N ASP A 183 -14.40 -11.50 -8.52
CA ASP A 183 -14.00 -12.02 -9.82
C ASP A 183 -12.47 -12.02 -9.91
N ILE A 184 -11.88 -13.21 -9.79
CA ILE A 184 -10.42 -13.40 -9.81
C ILE A 184 -9.87 -13.62 -11.22
N PHE A 185 -10.72 -13.72 -12.24
CA PHE A 185 -10.29 -13.93 -13.63
C PHE A 185 -9.30 -12.86 -14.13
N PRO A 186 -9.47 -11.55 -13.80
CA PRO A 186 -8.48 -10.54 -14.15
C PRO A 186 -7.08 -10.83 -13.58
N LEU A 187 -6.97 -11.42 -12.38
CA LEU A 187 -5.68 -11.80 -11.79
C LEU A 187 -5.04 -13.00 -12.48
N VAL A 188 -5.87 -13.94 -12.97
CA VAL A 188 -5.38 -15.08 -13.75
C VAL A 188 -4.78 -14.59 -15.06
N LEU A 189 -5.48 -13.70 -15.78
CA LEU A 189 -4.95 -13.06 -16.98
C LEU A 189 -3.67 -12.29 -16.70
N LEU A 190 -3.58 -11.60 -15.55
CA LEU A 190 -2.36 -10.93 -15.12
C LEU A 190 -1.20 -11.90 -14.92
N SER A 191 -1.44 -13.02 -14.25
CA SER A 191 -0.44 -14.06 -14.04
C SER A 191 0.10 -14.58 -15.38
N GLN A 192 -0.80 -14.88 -16.33
CA GLN A 192 -0.42 -15.36 -17.66
C GLN A 192 0.34 -14.32 -18.48
N ALA A 193 -0.16 -13.08 -18.53
CA ALA A 193 0.50 -11.98 -19.25
C ALA A 193 1.92 -11.75 -18.72
N ARG A 194 2.09 -11.77 -17.40
CA ARG A 194 3.40 -11.64 -16.74
C ARG A 194 4.34 -12.81 -17.03
N ALA A 195 3.83 -14.04 -17.05
CA ALA A 195 4.60 -15.21 -17.44
C ALA A 195 5.06 -15.12 -18.91
N GLY A 196 4.18 -14.67 -19.81
CA GLY A 196 4.47 -14.49 -21.24
C GLY A 196 5.58 -13.50 -21.54
N ILE A 197 5.80 -12.50 -20.67
CA ILE A 197 6.90 -11.53 -20.78
C ILE A 197 8.14 -11.87 -19.93
N GLY A 198 8.21 -13.08 -19.37
CA GLY A 198 9.38 -13.55 -18.60
C GLY A 198 9.44 -13.07 -17.14
N HIS A 199 8.35 -12.53 -16.60
CA HIS A 199 8.26 -12.04 -15.22
C HIS A 199 7.12 -12.70 -14.43
N PRO A 200 7.05 -14.04 -14.36
CA PRO A 200 5.93 -14.73 -13.73
C PRO A 200 5.78 -14.35 -12.27
N LEU A 201 4.51 -14.26 -11.84
CA LEU A 201 4.17 -14.27 -10.43
C LEU A 201 4.53 -15.64 -9.85
N GLN A 202 4.94 -15.65 -8.58
CA GLN A 202 5.10 -16.88 -7.82
C GLN A 202 3.80 -17.23 -7.11
N LYS A 203 3.08 -16.21 -6.64
CA LYS A 203 1.95 -16.41 -5.73
C LYS A 203 0.85 -15.37 -5.87
N LEU A 204 -0.39 -15.84 -5.83
CA LEU A 204 -1.61 -15.07 -5.67
C LEU A 204 -2.30 -15.50 -4.37
N GLU A 205 -2.47 -14.58 -3.42
CA GLU A 205 -3.23 -14.84 -2.18
C GLU A 205 -4.54 -14.06 -2.23
N ILE A 206 -5.66 -14.75 -2.04
CA ILE A 206 -6.99 -14.16 -2.21
C ILE A 206 -7.86 -14.54 -1.02
N GLU A 207 -8.54 -13.57 -0.41
CA GLU A 207 -9.58 -13.88 0.57
C GLU A 207 -10.94 -14.07 -0.09
N ASP A 208 -11.68 -15.07 0.39
CA ASP A 208 -13.06 -15.36 0.00
C ASP A 208 -13.22 -15.82 -1.46
N CYS A 209 -12.19 -16.46 -2.03
CA CYS A 209 -12.29 -17.12 -3.32
C CYS A 209 -12.98 -18.49 -3.16
N GLN A 210 -14.04 -18.74 -3.93
CA GLN A 210 -14.77 -20.00 -3.87
C GLN A 210 -13.88 -21.17 -4.31
N GLN A 211 -13.98 -22.30 -3.61
CA GLN A 211 -13.14 -23.47 -3.90
C GLN A 211 -13.28 -23.95 -5.35
N GLY A 212 -14.49 -23.92 -5.92
CA GLY A 212 -14.71 -24.26 -7.33
C GLY A 212 -13.96 -23.34 -8.31
N GLN A 213 -13.85 -22.04 -8.01
CA GLN A 213 -13.06 -21.11 -8.81
C GLN A 213 -11.56 -21.37 -8.67
N VAL A 214 -11.08 -21.72 -7.47
CA VAL A 214 -9.67 -22.09 -7.26
C VAL A 214 -9.31 -23.31 -8.09
N GLU A 215 -10.13 -24.36 -8.03
CA GLU A 215 -9.92 -25.61 -8.77
C GLU A 215 -9.97 -25.39 -10.29
N GLU A 216 -10.95 -24.62 -10.77
CA GLU A 216 -11.08 -24.26 -12.19
C GLU A 216 -9.87 -23.45 -12.68
N LEU A 217 -9.42 -22.48 -11.88
CA LEU A 217 -8.43 -21.51 -12.31
C LEU A 217 -6.97 -21.95 -12.09
N GLN A 218 -6.73 -22.94 -11.23
CA GLN A 218 -5.40 -23.50 -10.98
C GLN A 218 -4.73 -23.98 -12.27
N GLY A 219 -5.49 -24.59 -13.19
CA GLY A 219 -4.99 -25.05 -14.48
C GLY A 219 -4.49 -23.93 -15.40
N TYR A 220 -4.97 -22.70 -15.22
CA TYR A 220 -4.62 -21.55 -16.03
C TYR A 220 -3.45 -20.73 -15.47
N LEU A 221 -3.04 -20.99 -14.23
CA LEU A 221 -2.02 -20.22 -13.52
C LEU A 221 -0.59 -20.66 -13.79
N GLY A 222 -0.39 -21.80 -14.47
CA GLY A 222 0.92 -22.32 -14.79
C GLY A 222 1.75 -22.59 -13.53
N ALA A 223 2.87 -21.87 -13.36
CA ALA A 223 3.75 -21.98 -12.20
C ALA A 223 3.31 -21.13 -10.99
N THR A 224 2.28 -20.29 -11.14
CA THR A 224 1.81 -19.40 -10.07
C THR A 224 0.94 -20.18 -9.07
N GLU A 225 1.30 -20.13 -7.79
CA GLU A 225 0.51 -20.70 -6.70
C GLU A 225 -0.70 -19.80 -6.40
N LEU A 226 -1.91 -20.39 -6.30
CA LEU A 226 -3.11 -19.68 -5.83
C LEU A 226 -3.49 -20.19 -4.44
N MET A 227 -3.52 -19.27 -3.47
CA MET A 227 -3.96 -19.55 -2.11
C MET A 227 -5.27 -18.80 -1.83
N SER A 228 -6.30 -19.54 -1.42
CA SER A 228 -7.55 -18.96 -0.93
C SER A 228 -7.59 -18.97 0.60
N HIS A 229 -7.93 -17.83 1.18
CA HIS A 229 -8.13 -17.64 2.61
C HIS A 229 -9.62 -17.45 2.91
N LYS A 230 -10.10 -18.05 4.01
CA LYS A 230 -11.47 -17.80 4.48
C LYS A 230 -11.55 -16.46 5.21
N LYS A 231 -12.67 -15.76 5.08
CA LYS A 231 -12.99 -14.63 5.96
C LYS A 231 -12.93 -15.06 7.43
N PRO A 232 -12.48 -14.18 8.36
CA PRO A 232 -12.07 -12.80 8.15
C PRO A 232 -10.53 -12.62 8.15
N PHE A 233 -9.79 -13.43 7.39
CA PHE A 233 -8.33 -13.37 7.29
C PHE A 233 -7.79 -11.96 7.00
N GLY A 234 -8.37 -11.23 6.06
CA GLY A 234 -8.00 -9.85 5.74
C GLY A 234 -8.12 -8.96 6.97
N LYS A 235 -9.23 -9.05 7.72
CA LYS A 235 -9.40 -8.30 8.98
C LYS A 235 -8.28 -8.61 9.98
N GLN A 236 -7.81 -9.86 10.05
CA GLN A 236 -6.69 -10.22 10.93
C GLN A 236 -5.37 -9.62 10.46
N VAL A 237 -5.10 -9.64 9.16
CA VAL A 237 -3.88 -9.04 8.57
C VAL A 237 -3.85 -7.54 8.80
N PHE A 238 -4.94 -6.82 8.50
CA PHE A 238 -5.00 -5.37 8.70
C PHE A 238 -5.14 -4.98 10.17
N GLY A 239 -5.78 -5.80 11.00
CA GLY A 239 -5.79 -5.62 12.45
C GLY A 239 -4.37 -5.62 13.01
N ARG A 240 -3.55 -6.61 12.65
CA ARG A 240 -2.13 -6.65 13.04
C ARG A 240 -1.33 -5.47 12.49
N LEU A 241 -1.60 -5.06 11.25
CA LEU A 241 -0.94 -3.89 10.66
C LEU A 241 -1.27 -2.60 11.44
N LEU A 242 -2.52 -2.42 11.84
CA LEU A 242 -2.93 -1.32 12.69
C LEU A 242 -2.31 -1.45 14.08
N ASP A 243 -2.21 -2.65 14.66
CA ASP A 243 -1.53 -2.86 15.94
C ASP A 243 -0.03 -2.53 15.88
N GLU A 244 0.67 -2.92 14.80
CA GLU A 244 2.06 -2.55 14.51
C GLU A 244 2.20 -1.03 14.44
N MET A 245 1.28 -0.38 13.74
CA MET A 245 1.24 1.07 13.58
C MET A 245 0.99 1.80 14.90
N TRP A 246 -0.03 1.40 15.67
CA TRP A 246 -0.33 1.96 16.99
C TRP A 246 0.77 1.64 18.01
N SER A 247 1.49 0.53 17.86
CA SER A 247 2.68 0.27 18.66
C SER A 247 3.78 1.29 18.38
N ALA A 248 3.94 1.74 17.13
CA ALA A 248 4.87 2.82 16.80
C ALA A 248 4.52 4.12 17.53
N ILE A 249 3.23 4.42 17.69
CA ILE A 249 2.78 5.55 18.50
C ILE A 249 3.11 5.31 19.98
N ARG A 250 2.71 4.18 20.57
CA ARG A 250 2.94 3.89 21.99
C ARG A 250 4.42 3.92 22.35
N ASP A 251 5.27 3.31 21.52
CA ASP A 251 6.72 3.30 21.72
C ASP A 251 7.33 4.70 21.59
N SER A 252 6.64 5.61 20.89
CA SER A 252 7.04 7.02 20.76
C SER A 252 6.47 7.91 21.87
N VAL A 253 5.48 7.45 22.63
CA VAL A 253 4.75 8.21 23.68
C VAL A 253 4.73 7.39 24.99
N PRO A 254 5.80 7.41 25.80
CA PRO A 254 5.91 6.59 27.01
C PRO A 254 4.88 6.91 28.11
N VAL A 255 4.17 8.05 28.00
CA VAL A 255 3.22 8.54 29.01
C VAL A 255 1.81 7.94 28.84
N LEU A 256 1.57 7.17 27.77
CA LEU A 256 0.27 6.50 27.49
C LEU A 256 0.16 5.08 28.07
N HIS A 257 1.02 4.69 29.02
CA HIS A 257 1.00 3.39 29.70
C HIS A 257 0.19 3.39 31.00
#